data_AF-A0A957L6T1-F1
#
_entry.id   AF-A0A957L6T1-F1
#
_cell.length_a   1.000
_cell.length_b   1.000
_cell.length_c   1.000
_cell.angle_alpha   90.00
_cell.angle_beta   90.00
_cell.angle_gamma   90.00
#
_symmetry.space_group_name_H-M   'P 1'
#
loop_
_entity.id
_entity.type
_entity.pdbx_description
1 polymer ?
#
loop_
_entity_poly.entity_id
_entity_poly.type
_entity_poly.pdbx_seq_one_letter_code
_entity_poly.pdbx_strand_id
1 'polypeptide(L)'
;MHSAAPSPEPVVDEMLNGQAFLDSLDDGREVWYDGERIAKVTEHPAYRNAARSIAAMYDALHRPETRDALTLVDRFGIRTHKFFAPSYSAAELLAARDAIAIWQRMNYGWLGRTMDYKAAFMA
;
A
#
# COMPACT_ATOMS: atom_id res chain seq x y z
N MET A 1 39.80 -1.74 -23.25
CA MET A 1 38.56 -2.50 -23.00
C MET A 1 37.69 -1.65 -22.08
N HIS A 2 36.75 -0.89 -22.64
CA HIS A 2 35.75 -0.18 -21.84
C HIS A 2 34.71 -1.21 -21.43
N SER A 3 34.71 -1.63 -20.16
CA SER A 3 33.60 -2.40 -19.60
C SER A 3 32.40 -1.46 -19.55
N ALA A 4 31.38 -1.74 -20.35
CA ALA A 4 30.09 -1.09 -20.20
C ALA A 4 29.61 -1.33 -18.75
N ALA A 5 29.14 -0.26 -18.09
CA ALA A 5 28.46 -0.41 -16.82
C ALA A 5 27.28 -1.38 -17.00
N PRO A 6 27.01 -2.29 -16.03
CA PRO A 6 25.88 -3.19 -16.13
C PRO A 6 24.60 -2.37 -16.31
N SER A 7 23.79 -2.72 -17.31
CA SER A 7 22.45 -2.16 -17.48
C SER A 7 21.69 -2.31 -16.16
N PRO A 8 20.99 -1.27 -15.66
CA PRO A 8 20.24 -1.39 -14.43
C PRO A 8 19.22 -2.52 -14.57
N GLU A 9 19.20 -3.43 -13.59
CA GLU A 9 18.19 -4.49 -13.53
C GLU A 9 16.79 -3.86 -13.53
N PRO A 10 15.80 -4.51 -14.17
CA PRO A 10 14.46 -3.96 -14.26
C PRO A 10 13.84 -3.78 -12.86
N VAL A 11 13.20 -2.63 -12.64
CA VAL A 11 12.46 -2.36 -11.40
C VAL A 11 11.31 -3.36 -11.26
N VAL A 12 11.24 -4.04 -10.12
CA VAL A 12 10.13 -4.94 -9.78
C VAL A 12 9.00 -4.10 -9.19
N ASP A 13 7.79 -4.21 -9.75
CA ASP A 13 6.60 -3.49 -9.28
C ASP A 13 5.44 -4.48 -9.11
N GLU A 14 5.26 -4.97 -7.88
CA GLU A 14 4.24 -5.96 -7.49
C GLU A 14 3.18 -5.37 -6.55
N MET A 15 3.10 -4.04 -6.43
CA MET A 15 2.12 -3.39 -5.57
C MET A 15 0.70 -3.67 -6.05
N LEU A 16 -0.17 -4.11 -5.15
CA LEU A 16 -1.59 -4.29 -5.45
C LEU A 16 -2.22 -2.95 -5.90
N ASN A 17 -3.15 -3.02 -6.85
CA ASN A 17 -4.12 -1.95 -7.09
C ASN A 17 -5.39 -2.21 -6.27
N GLY A 18 -6.36 -1.30 -6.33
CA GLY A 18 -7.59 -1.41 -5.55
C GLY A 18 -8.39 -2.68 -5.83
N GLN A 19 -8.50 -3.08 -7.10
CA GLN A 19 -9.22 -4.31 -7.47
C GLN A 19 -8.48 -5.55 -6.99
N ALA A 20 -7.16 -5.63 -7.22
CA ALA A 20 -6.34 -6.75 -6.75
C ALA A 20 -6.39 -6.89 -5.21
N PHE A 21 -6.43 -5.77 -4.48
CA PHE A 21 -6.66 -5.80 -3.04
C PHE A 21 -8.04 -6.39 -2.69
N LEU A 22 -9.12 -5.95 -3.33
CA LEU A 22 -10.46 -6.49 -3.09
C LEU A 22 -10.56 -7.98 -3.41
N ASP A 23 -9.94 -8.41 -4.51
CA ASP A 23 -9.92 -9.82 -4.93
C ASP A 23 -9.13 -10.67 -3.92
N SER A 24 -8.04 -10.12 -3.35
CA SER A 24 -7.26 -10.82 -2.31
C SER A 24 -8.05 -11.09 -1.02
N LEU A 25 -9.20 -10.44 -0.83
CA LEU A 25 -10.07 -10.68 0.32
C LEU A 25 -11.07 -11.83 0.10
N ASP A 26 -11.17 -12.36 -1.11
CA ASP A 26 -12.01 -13.53 -1.46
C ASP A 26 -11.20 -14.83 -1.37
N ASP A 27 -10.65 -15.07 -0.17
CA ASP A 27 -9.70 -16.16 0.13
C ASP A 27 -10.30 -17.29 0.98
N GLY A 28 -11.62 -17.26 1.19
CA GLY A 28 -12.32 -18.21 2.05
C GLY A 28 -12.17 -17.96 3.55
N ARG A 29 -11.65 -16.80 3.97
CA ARG A 29 -11.55 -16.40 5.38
C ARG A 29 -12.83 -16.61 6.16
N GLU A 30 -12.68 -16.95 7.43
CA GLU A 30 -13.79 -17.12 8.35
C GLU A 30 -13.99 -15.86 9.18
N VAL A 31 -15.00 -15.07 8.79
CA VAL A 31 -15.38 -13.82 9.47
C VAL A 31 -16.81 -13.96 9.96
N TRP A 32 -17.04 -13.61 11.23
CA TRP A 32 -18.35 -13.66 11.87
C TRP A 32 -18.80 -12.26 12.26
N TYR A 33 -20.07 -11.96 12.02
CA TYR A 33 -20.72 -10.70 12.40
C TYR A 33 -22.18 -10.97 12.75
N ASP A 34 -22.61 -10.48 13.91
CA ASP A 34 -24.00 -10.63 14.39
C ASP A 34 -24.52 -12.08 14.39
N GLY A 35 -23.65 -13.03 14.76
CA GLY A 35 -23.99 -14.46 14.82
C GLY A 35 -23.98 -15.18 13.47
N GLU A 36 -23.75 -14.48 12.36
CA GLU A 36 -23.69 -15.05 11.02
C GLU A 36 -22.26 -15.07 10.47
N ARG A 37 -21.93 -16.11 9.70
CA ARG A 37 -20.69 -16.17 8.95
C ARG A 37 -20.83 -15.35 7.67
N ILE A 38 -19.92 -14.41 7.47
CA ILE A 38 -19.83 -13.62 6.24
C ILE A 38 -19.16 -14.45 5.16
N ALA A 39 -19.87 -14.70 4.06
CA ALA A 39 -19.33 -15.38 2.90
C ALA A 39 -18.32 -14.51 2.12
N LYS A 40 -18.61 -13.22 1.96
CA LYS A 40 -17.77 -12.29 1.19
C LYS A 40 -17.68 -10.91 1.83
N VAL A 41 -16.52 -10.60 2.38
CA VAL A 41 -16.28 -9.36 3.16
C VAL A 41 -16.42 -8.10 2.30
N THR A 42 -16.03 -8.17 1.03
CA THR A 42 -16.07 -7.02 0.11
C THR A 42 -17.48 -6.60 -0.30
N GLU A 43 -18.48 -7.47 -0.10
CA GLU A 43 -19.89 -7.22 -0.43
C GLU A 43 -20.76 -6.97 0.81
N HIS A 44 -20.33 -7.47 1.98
CA HIS A 44 -21.11 -7.37 3.21
C HIS A 44 -21.31 -5.91 3.67
N PRO A 45 -22.54 -5.47 4.03
CA PRO A 45 -22.84 -4.07 4.39
C PRO A 45 -21.95 -3.49 5.49
N ALA A 46 -21.54 -4.31 6.47
CA ALA A 46 -20.69 -3.87 7.57
C ALA A 46 -19.25 -3.49 7.14
N TYR A 47 -18.74 -4.03 6.03
CA TYR A 47 -17.32 -3.92 5.65
C TYR A 47 -17.08 -3.35 4.26
N ARG A 48 -18.03 -3.49 3.32
CA ARG A 48 -17.85 -3.13 1.90
C ARG A 48 -17.33 -1.71 1.67
N ASN A 49 -17.76 -0.74 2.47
CA ASN A 49 -17.33 0.65 2.33
C ASN A 49 -15.92 0.86 2.89
N ALA A 50 -15.58 0.23 4.02
CA ALA A 50 -14.23 0.27 4.56
C ALA A 50 -13.23 -0.40 3.60
N ALA A 51 -13.61 -1.54 3.00
CA ALA A 51 -12.82 -2.22 1.99
C ALA A 51 -12.58 -1.32 0.75
N ARG A 52 -13.62 -0.63 0.26
CA ARG A 52 -13.50 0.34 -0.85
C ARG A 52 -12.61 1.53 -0.50
N SER A 53 -12.67 2.04 0.74
CA SER A 53 -11.78 3.11 1.20
C SER A 53 -10.32 2.68 1.17
N ILE A 54 -10.01 1.45 1.59
CA ILE A 54 -8.64 0.89 1.52
C ILE A 54 -8.23 0.63 0.06
N ALA A 55 -9.14 0.09 -0.77
CA ALA A 55 -8.89 -0.11 -2.19
C ALA A 55 -8.49 1.19 -2.91
N ALA A 56 -9.14 2.30 -2.58
CA ALA A 56 -8.79 3.62 -3.13
C ALA A 56 -7.35 4.05 -2.74
N MET A 57 -6.86 3.66 -1.57
CA MET A 57 -5.47 3.94 -1.14
C MET A 57 -4.46 3.12 -1.94
N TYR A 58 -4.78 1.88 -2.29
CA TYR A 58 -3.98 1.07 -3.21
C TYR A 58 -3.96 1.66 -4.62
N ASP A 59 -5.11 2.12 -5.15
CA ASP A 59 -5.15 2.80 -6.45
C ASP A 59 -4.28 4.06 -6.48
N ALA A 60 -4.16 4.79 -5.37
CA ALA A 60 -3.33 5.98 -5.29
C ALA A 60 -1.82 5.68 -5.49
N LEU A 61 -1.36 4.44 -5.25
CA LEU A 61 0.03 4.05 -5.54
C LEU A 61 0.34 4.10 -7.04
N HIS A 62 -0.70 3.97 -7.89
CA HIS A 62 -0.58 3.84 -9.34
C HIS A 62 -0.96 5.12 -10.10
N ARG A 63 -1.64 6.07 -9.44
CA ARG A 63 -2.07 7.32 -10.06
C ARG A 63 -0.88 8.25 -10.35
N PRO A 64 -0.75 8.82 -11.56
CA PRO A 64 0.37 9.71 -11.91
C PRO A 64 0.56 10.88 -10.93
N GLU A 65 -0.53 11.39 -10.37
CA GLU A 65 -0.53 12.57 -9.50
C GLU A 65 0.02 12.26 -8.09
N THR A 66 -0.03 11.00 -7.66
CA THR A 66 0.34 10.59 -6.29
C THR A 66 1.47 9.57 -6.23
N ARG A 67 1.77 8.85 -7.33
CA ARG A 67 2.75 7.76 -7.38
C ARG A 67 4.13 8.18 -6.87
N ASP A 68 4.67 9.30 -7.36
CA ASP A 68 6.02 9.75 -6.96
C ASP A 68 6.06 10.28 -5.52
N ALA A 69 4.93 10.77 -5.02
CA ALA A 69 4.80 11.22 -3.65
C ALA A 69 4.69 10.03 -2.67
N LEU A 70 3.98 8.97 -3.07
CA LEU A 70 3.69 7.79 -2.24
C LEU A 70 4.74 6.68 -2.35
N THR A 71 5.46 6.57 -3.46
CA THR A 71 6.31 5.40 -3.76
C THR A 71 7.78 5.78 -3.97
N LEU A 72 8.66 4.81 -3.79
CA LEU A 72 10.06 4.86 -4.19
C LEU A 72 10.47 3.50 -4.77
N VAL A 73 11.64 3.44 -5.39
CA VAL A 73 12.34 2.18 -5.68
C VAL A 73 13.39 2.00 -4.62
N ASP A 74 13.35 0.90 -3.88
CA ASP A 74 14.26 0.62 -2.78
C ASP A 74 15.64 0.19 -3.28
N ARG A 75 16.55 -0.13 -2.34
CA ARG A 75 17.93 -0.54 -2.65
C ARG A 75 18.02 -1.91 -3.32
N PHE A 76 16.94 -2.68 -3.33
CA PHE A 76 16.82 -3.98 -4.00
C PHE A 76 16.11 -3.88 -5.35
N GLY A 77 15.78 -2.67 -5.82
CA GLY A 77 15.10 -2.47 -7.10
C GLY A 77 13.60 -2.70 -7.03
N ILE A 78 13.00 -2.77 -5.84
CA ILE A 78 11.57 -3.02 -5.65
C ILE A 78 10.85 -1.68 -5.48
N ARG A 79 9.81 -1.44 -6.28
CA ARG A 79 8.91 -0.30 -6.07
C ARG A 79 7.92 -0.61 -4.96
N THR A 80 7.88 0.25 -3.96
CA THR A 80 6.97 0.13 -2.82
C THR A 80 6.56 1.48 -2.27
N HIS A 81 5.55 1.51 -1.40
CA HIS A 81 5.19 2.71 -0.65
C HIS A 81 6.38 3.16 0.22
N LYS A 82 6.67 4.47 0.29
CA LYS A 82 7.90 4.99 0.93
C LYS A 82 8.08 4.52 2.38
N PHE A 83 6.99 4.33 3.12
CA PHE A 83 7.04 3.86 4.51
C PHE A 83 7.16 2.34 4.69
N PHE A 84 7.12 1.57 3.59
CA PHE A 84 7.46 0.14 3.59
C PHE A 84 8.95 -0.10 3.36
N ALA A 85 9.69 0.93 2.93
CA ALA A 85 11.14 0.86 2.78
C ALA A 85 11.82 1.44 4.03
N PRO A 86 12.86 0.78 4.57
CA PRO A 86 13.66 1.36 5.65
C PRO A 86 14.24 2.70 5.25
N SER A 87 14.11 3.69 6.12
CA SER A 87 14.73 5.00 5.94
C SER A 87 16.13 5.02 6.53
N TYR A 88 17.12 5.38 5.72
CA TYR A 88 18.53 5.47 6.06
C TYR A 88 19.02 6.92 6.20
N SER A 89 18.13 7.89 6.03
CA SER A 89 18.42 9.31 6.20
C SER A 89 17.21 10.08 6.75
N ALA A 90 17.46 11.26 7.32
CA ALA A 90 16.40 12.16 7.77
C ALA A 90 15.50 12.61 6.61
N ALA A 91 16.07 12.78 5.40
CA ALA A 91 15.30 13.14 4.22
C ALA A 91 14.33 12.02 3.82
N GLU A 92 14.76 10.76 3.89
CA GLU A 92 13.90 9.59 3.65
C GLU A 92 12.78 9.49 4.69
N LEU A 93 13.08 9.72 5.98
CA LEU A 93 12.06 9.78 7.04
C LEU A 93 11.01 10.86 6.79
N LEU A 94 11.43 12.05 6.35
CA LEU A 94 10.51 13.15 6.01
C LEU A 94 9.64 12.79 4.80
N ALA A 95 10.21 12.13 3.79
CA ALA A 95 9.46 11.66 2.62
C ALA A 95 8.45 10.56 2.99
N ALA A 96 8.81 9.65 3.90
CA ALA A 96 7.92 8.65 4.47
C ALA A 96 6.77 9.28 5.26
N ARG A 97 7.06 10.29 6.11
CA ARG A 97 6.03 11.08 6.81
C ARG A 97 5.03 11.69 5.84
N ASP A 98 5.51 12.28 4.74
CA ASP A 98 4.64 12.92 3.75
C ASP A 98 3.77 11.90 3.01
N ALA A 99 4.31 10.72 2.71
CA ALA A 99 3.55 9.60 2.14
C ALA A 99 2.43 9.12 3.08
N ILE A 100 2.74 8.93 4.38
CA ILE A 100 1.73 8.63 5.41
C ILE A 100 0.64 9.71 5.42
N ALA A 101 1.02 10.98 5.44
CA ALA A 101 0.06 12.08 5.48
C ALA A 101 -0.86 12.13 4.25
N ILE A 102 -0.37 11.76 3.06
CA ILE A 102 -1.22 11.64 1.86
C ILE A 102 -2.28 10.56 2.07
N TRP A 103 -1.90 9.36 2.50
CA TRP A 103 -2.82 8.28 2.79
C TRP A 103 -3.83 8.61 3.89
N GLN A 104 -3.39 9.26 4.97
CA GLN A 104 -4.28 9.69 6.04
C GLN A 104 -5.30 10.73 5.59
N ARG A 105 -4.94 11.66 4.68
CA ARG A 105 -5.88 12.63 4.12
C ARG A 105 -6.99 11.98 3.29
N MET A 106 -6.72 10.84 2.64
CA MET A 106 -7.74 10.13 1.85
C MET A 106 -8.89 9.57 2.70
N ASN A 107 -8.62 9.29 3.97
CA ASN A 107 -9.61 8.80 4.92
C ASN A 107 -9.93 9.83 6.03
N TYR A 108 -9.50 11.09 5.83
CA TYR A 108 -9.64 12.20 6.77
C TYR A 108 -9.10 11.89 8.20
N GLY A 109 -8.11 11.00 8.31
CA GLY A 109 -7.48 10.61 9.57
C GLY A 109 -8.29 9.66 10.45
N TRP A 110 -9.38 9.07 9.95
CA TRP A 110 -10.23 8.17 10.73
C TRP A 110 -9.75 6.71 10.75
N LEU A 111 -9.06 6.26 9.70
CA LEU A 111 -8.56 4.88 9.63
C LEU A 111 -7.14 4.78 10.20
N GLY A 112 -7.03 4.60 11.52
CA GLY A 112 -5.72 4.48 12.21
C GLY A 112 -5.02 3.12 12.08
N ARG A 113 -5.56 2.18 11.30
CA ARG A 113 -5.02 0.84 11.04
C ARG A 113 -4.92 0.54 9.55
N THR A 114 -4.57 1.56 8.77
CA THR A 114 -4.19 1.44 7.37
C THR A 114 -2.84 0.71 7.22
N MET A 115 -2.50 0.33 5.99
CA MET A 115 -1.44 -0.65 5.73
C MET A 115 -0.04 -0.15 6.13
N ASP A 116 0.17 1.17 6.08
CA ASP A 116 1.35 1.88 6.57
C ASP A 116 1.58 1.71 8.08
N TYR A 117 0.53 1.50 8.88
CA TYR A 117 0.69 1.30 10.33
C TYR A 117 1.57 0.07 10.64
N LYS A 118 1.34 -1.05 9.94
CA LYS A 118 2.14 -2.26 10.11
C LYS A 118 3.45 -2.23 9.31
N ALA A 119 3.57 -1.35 8.33
CA ALA A 119 4.82 -1.15 7.58
C ALA A 119 5.99 -0.76 8.49
N ALA A 120 5.75 -0.01 9.56
CA ALA A 120 6.76 0.34 10.55
C ALA A 120 7.47 -0.86 11.22
N PHE A 121 6.86 -2.04 11.20
CA PHE A 121 7.46 -3.28 11.69
C PHE A 121 8.16 -4.09 10.57
N MET A 122 7.73 -3.92 9.32
CA MET A 122 8.23 -4.67 8.18
C MET A 122 9.44 -4.00 7.49
N ALA A 123 9.60 -2.68 7.69
CA ALA A 123 10.68 -1.87 7.15
C ALA A 123 12.01 -2.09 7.89
#